data_AF-Q6TMH5-F1
#
_entry.id   AF-Q6TMH5-F1
#
_cell.length_a   1.000
_cell.length_b   1.000
_cell.length_c   1.000
_cell.angle_alpha   90.00
_cell.angle_beta   90.00
_cell.angle_gamma   90.00
#
_symmetry.space_group_name_H-M   'P 1'
#
loop_
_entity.id
_entity.type
_entity.pdbx_description
1 polymer ?
#
loop_
_entity_poly.entity_id
_entity_poly.type
_entity_poly.pdbx_seq_one_letter_code
_entity_poly.pdbx_strand_id
1 'polypeptide(L)' 'MRLHHLLLVLLFVVLSSVSGFTQGIRSPLSCRGNRGVCLPIRCPGRLRQIGTCFGPRVPCCRR' A
#
# COMPACT_ATOMS: atom_id res chain seq x y z
N MET A 1 -30.79 10.48 -19.69
CA MET A 1 -30.31 11.15 -18.47
C MET A 1 -30.07 10.23 -17.27
N ARG A 2 -30.84 9.15 -17.06
CA ARG A 2 -30.68 8.25 -15.89
C ARG A 2 -29.54 7.23 -16.00
N LEU A 3 -29.27 6.75 -17.22
CA LEU A 3 -28.24 5.74 -17.48
C LEU A 3 -26.81 6.24 -17.22
N HIS A 4 -26.54 7.52 -17.55
CA HIS A 4 -25.23 8.13 -17.28
C HIS A 4 -24.91 8.18 -15.79
N HIS A 5 -25.90 8.44 -14.93
CA HIS A 5 -25.70 8.44 -13.48
C HIS A 5 -25.33 7.05 -12.95
N LEU A 6 -25.96 6.00 -13.46
CA LEU A 6 -25.63 4.61 -13.09
C LEU A 6 -24.20 4.25 -13.48
N LEU A 7 -23.77 4.63 -14.70
CA LEU A 7 -22.41 4.42 -15.16
C LEU A 7 -21.40 5.17 -14.28
N LEU A 8 -21.70 6.44 -13.94
CA LEU A 8 -20.83 7.29 -13.12
C LEU A 8 -20.67 6.75 -11.70
N VAL A 9 -21.76 6.28 -11.09
CA VAL A 9 -21.75 5.64 -9.77
C VAL A 9 -20.93 4.35 -9.79
N LEU A 10 -21.12 3.50 -10.81
CA LEU A 10 -20.34 2.27 -10.97
C LEU A 10 -18.84 2.58 -11.12
N LEU A 11 -18.50 3.58 -11.95
CA LEU A 11 -17.11 4.03 -12.12
C LEU A 11 -16.53 4.48 -10.78
N PHE A 12 -17.27 5.31 -10.03
CA PHE A 12 -16.81 5.85 -8.75
C PHE A 12 -16.56 4.76 -7.71
N VAL A 13 -17.42 3.73 -7.65
CA VAL A 13 -17.25 2.57 -6.77
C VAL A 13 -16.00 1.76 -7.15
N VAL A 14 -15.77 1.54 -8.45
CA VAL A 14 -14.57 0.84 -8.95
C VAL A 14 -13.29 1.65 -8.72
N LEU A 15 -13.30 2.97 -8.93
CA LEU A 15 -12.15 3.83 -8.65
C LEU A 15 -11.84 3.91 -7.15
N SER A 16 -12.87 3.89 -6.29
CA SER A 16 -12.72 3.94 -4.84
C SER A 16 -12.10 2.65 -4.28
N SER A 17 -12.44 1.48 -4.83
CA SER A 17 -11.84 0.21 -4.43
C SER A 17 -10.37 0.08 -4.84
N VAL A 18 -9.98 0.69 -5.96
CA VAL A 18 -8.57 0.78 -6.39
C VAL A 18 -7.77 1.75 -5.50
N SER A 19 -8.40 2.83 -5.01
CA SER A 19 -7.74 3.83 -4.18
C SER A 19 -7.33 3.30 -2.79
N GLY A 20 -8.03 2.29 -2.26
CA GLY A 20 -7.68 1.63 -0.99
C GLY A 20 -6.49 0.66 -1.08
N PHE A 21 -6.10 0.22 -2.28
CA PHE A 21 -5.11 -0.85 -2.45
C PHE A 21 -3.64 -0.39 -2.37
N THR A 22 -3.41 0.92 -2.17
CA THR A 22 -2.06 1.50 -2.04
C THR A 22 -1.84 2.27 -0.73
N GLN A 23 -2.63 1.96 0.31
CA GLN A 23 -2.14 2.12 1.69
C GLN A 23 -1.10 1.03 1.96
N GLY A 24 -0.02 1.04 1.17
CA GLY A 24 1.19 0.30 1.46
C GLY A 24 1.57 0.59 2.90
N ILE A 25 2.10 -0.42 3.59
CA ILE A 25 2.58 -0.29 4.96
C ILE A 25 3.39 1.00 5.03
N ARG A 26 2.96 1.98 5.83
CA ARG A 26 3.63 3.29 5.96
C ARG A 26 4.04 3.59 7.40
N SER A 27 3.71 2.66 8.31
CA SER A 27 3.95 2.77 9.73
C SER A 27 4.85 1.62 10.19
N PRO A 28 5.80 1.88 11.12
CA PRO A 28 6.64 0.84 11.69
C PRO A 28 5.82 -0.24 12.41
N LEU A 29 4.71 0.16 13.05
CA LEU A 29 3.80 -0.76 13.75
C LEU A 29 3.13 -1.72 12.77
N SER A 30 2.61 -1.20 11.65
CA SER A 30 2.02 -2.01 10.58
C SER A 30 3.06 -2.92 9.92
N CYS A 31 4.31 -2.46 9.76
CA CYS A 31 5.42 -3.27 9.24
C CYS A 31 5.69 -4.47 10.14
N ARG A 32 5.81 -4.24 11.45
CA ARG A 32 6.01 -5.29 12.45
C ARG A 32 4.82 -6.26 12.49
N GLY A 33 3.58 -5.75 12.42
CA GLY A 33 2.37 -6.57 12.35
C GLY A 33 2.32 -7.49 11.12
N ASN A 34 2.89 -7.04 10.00
CA ASN A 34 3.03 -7.82 8.77
C ASN A 34 4.28 -8.70 8.72
N ARG A 35 4.94 -8.93 9.88
CA ARG A 35 6.20 -9.68 10.02
C ARG A 35 7.35 -9.12 9.16
N GLY A 36 7.28 -7.83 8.83
CA GLY A 36 8.33 -7.10 8.14
C GLY A 36 9.31 -6.44 9.11
N VAL A 37 10.44 -5.98 8.57
CA VAL A 37 11.49 -5.24 9.28
C VAL A 37 11.77 -3.93 8.56
N CYS A 38 11.95 -2.86 9.31
CA CYS A 38 12.31 -1.56 8.75
C CYS A 38 13.82 -1.52 8.50
N LEU A 39 14.25 -1.27 7.27
CA LEU A 39 15.67 -1.14 6.91
C LEU A 39 15.99 0.27 6.45
N PRO A 40 17.21 0.79 6.73
CA PRO A 40 17.54 2.19 6.53
C PRO A 40 17.80 2.60 5.07
N ILE A 41 18.05 1.64 4.17
CA ILE A 41 18.45 1.95 2.78
C ILE A 41 17.62 1.15 1.76
N ARG A 42 17.68 -0.19 1.83
CA ARG A 42 17.03 -1.10 0.87
C ARG A 42 16.89 -2.50 1.45
N CYS A 43 15.96 -3.29 0.91
CA CYS A 43 15.77 -4.69 1.29
C CYS A 43 16.91 -5.55 0.70
N PRO A 44 17.71 -6.26 1.51
CA PRO A 44 18.82 -7.07 1.01
C PRO A 44 18.35 -8.45 0.53
N GLY A 45 19.04 -8.97 -0.49
CA GLY A 45 18.96 -10.37 -0.91
C GLY A 45 17.55 -10.83 -1.28
N ARG A 46 17.00 -11.76 -0.47
CA ARG A 46 15.68 -12.39 -0.71
C ARG A 46 14.50 -11.63 -0.10
N LEU A 47 14.74 -10.49 0.55
CA LEU A 47 13.66 -9.71 1.16
C LEU A 47 12.97 -8.84 0.09
N ARG A 48 11.64 -8.87 0.08
CA ARG A 48 10.79 -8.00 -0.74
C ARG A 48 10.35 -6.77 0.04
N GLN A 49 10.31 -5.63 -0.65
CA GLN A 49 9.73 -4.42 -0.12
C GLN A 49 8.20 -4.55 -0.12
N ILE A 50 7.60 -4.45 1.06
CA ILE A 50 6.14 -4.53 1.26
C ILE A 50 5.55 -3.17 1.68
N GLY A 51 6.41 -2.17 1.91
CA GLY A 51 6.03 -0.79 2.19
C GLY A 51 7.21 0.04 2.70
N THR A 52 6.93 0.94 3.63
CA THR A 52 7.80 1.92 4.26
C THR A 52 7.47 2.08 5.76
N CYS A 53 8.41 2.58 6.56
CA CYS A 53 8.22 2.79 7.99
C CYS A 53 8.22 4.27 8.40
N PHE A 54 9.27 5.01 8.04
CA PHE A 54 9.43 6.44 8.38
C PHE A 54 9.50 7.28 7.10
N GLY A 55 8.58 7.03 6.18
CA GLY A 55 8.57 7.64 4.84
C GLY A 55 9.38 6.86 3.79
N PRO A 56 9.52 7.41 2.58
CA PRO A 56 9.96 6.66 1.38
C PRO A 56 11.39 6.12 1.45
N ARG A 57 12.22 6.63 2.37
CA ARG A 57 13.64 6.22 2.51
C ARG A 57 13.84 4.97 3.36
N VAL A 58 12.89 4.63 4.22
CA VAL A 58 13.00 3.48 5.13
C VAL A 58 12.02 2.40 4.68
N PRO A 59 12.43 1.49 3.77
CA PRO A 59 11.55 0.41 3.31
C PRO A 59 11.21 -0.56 4.45
N CYS A 60 9.97 -1.03 4.43
CA CYS A 60 9.53 -2.20 5.18
C CYS A 60 9.79 -3.43 4.31
N CYS A 61 10.62 -4.35 4.82
CA CYS A 61 11.12 -5.51 4.10
C CYS A 61 10.63 -6.80 4.76
N ARG A 62 10.17 -7.76 3.96
CA ARG A 62 9.75 -9.08 4.44
C ARG A 62 10.41 -10.16 3.59
N ARG A 63 10.74 -11.31 4.18
CA ARG A 63 11.07 -12.49 3.39
C ARG A 63 9.87 -12.92 2.52
#